data_AF-A0A7S1RDV3-F1
#
_entry.id   AF-A0A7S1RDV3-F1
#
_cell.length_a   1.000
_cell.length_b   1.000
_cell.length_c   1.000
_cell.angle_alpha   90.00
_cell.angle_beta   90.00
_cell.angle_gamma   90.00
#
_symmetry.space_group_name_H-M   'P 1'
#
loop_
_entity.id
_entity.type
_entity.pdbx_description
1 polymer ?
#
loop_
_entity_poly.entity_id
_entity_poly.type
_entity_poly.pdbx_seq_one_letter_code
_entity_poly.pdbx_strand_id
1 'polypeptide(L)'
;PGLVDGFPSKLVGELLWCGADNISTDGIYHGRHMYEDMSDDEMAEVAMENYDPEFRIIARRCERPILASGSNFGTGSSREQAAQCLKHLGVASLLASSYSATYTRNALNNGLPLFESPALTSFLQKRFGSGTEASIGTPTVRTGYTAHMDLAAWEVRLLGEEGEEVGAFPLVPLGPAAQELLACGGLEPWIRSELAR
;
A
#
# COMPACT_ATOMS: atom_id res chain seq x y z
N PRO A 1 6.79 -16.24 -11.06
CA PRO A 1 8.24 -15.98 -11.23
C PRO A 1 8.95 -16.37 -9.93
N GLY A 2 10.21 -16.81 -10.00
CA GLY A 2 11.02 -16.99 -8.80
C GLY A 2 11.31 -15.65 -8.11
N LEU A 3 11.73 -15.73 -6.85
CA LEU A 3 12.22 -14.56 -6.12
C LEU A 3 13.66 -14.26 -6.52
N VAL A 4 13.97 -12.99 -6.75
CA VAL A 4 15.35 -12.51 -6.90
C VAL A 4 16.04 -12.44 -5.54
N ASP A 5 17.37 -12.41 -5.54
CA ASP A 5 18.15 -12.30 -4.30
C ASP A 5 17.84 -10.98 -3.57
N GLY A 6 17.78 -11.05 -2.23
CA GLY A 6 17.42 -9.91 -1.38
C GLY A 6 15.95 -9.50 -1.36
N PHE A 7 15.10 -10.01 -2.26
CA PHE A 7 13.65 -9.74 -2.19
C PHE A 7 13.00 -10.56 -1.06
N PRO A 8 12.15 -9.95 -0.21
CA PRO A 8 11.56 -10.65 0.93
C PRO A 8 10.69 -11.82 0.47
N SER A 9 10.81 -12.97 1.12
CA SER A 9 9.94 -14.12 0.85
C SER A 9 8.60 -14.03 1.57
N LYS A 10 8.50 -13.19 2.61
CA LYS A 10 7.30 -13.03 3.44
C LYS A 10 7.11 -11.58 3.85
N LEU A 11 5.86 -11.15 3.94
CA LEU A 11 5.48 -9.86 4.49
C LEU A 11 4.23 -10.04 5.38
N VAL A 12 4.24 -9.43 6.55
CA VAL A 12 3.15 -9.56 7.55
C VAL A 12 2.84 -8.19 8.12
N GLY A 13 1.56 -7.88 8.29
CA GLY A 13 1.09 -6.61 8.86
C GLY A 13 -0.41 -6.56 9.04
N GLU A 14 -0.88 -5.63 9.87
CA GLU A 14 -2.30 -5.38 10.07
C GLU A 14 -2.94 -4.75 8.82
N LEU A 15 -4.08 -5.30 8.39
CA LEU A 15 -4.75 -4.90 7.16
C LEU A 15 -5.73 -3.74 7.41
N LEU A 16 -5.51 -2.64 6.71
CA LEU A 16 -6.44 -1.52 6.61
C LEU A 16 -7.21 -1.60 5.30
N TRP A 17 -8.51 -1.31 5.33
CA TRP A 17 -9.34 -1.29 4.13
C TRP A 17 -9.81 0.13 3.82
N CYS A 18 -9.39 0.63 2.67
CA CYS A 18 -9.84 1.90 2.08
C CYS A 18 -10.62 1.60 0.79
N GLY A 19 -11.91 1.27 0.95
CA GLY A 19 -12.72 0.62 -0.07
C GLY A 19 -13.18 1.47 -1.26
N ALA A 20 -12.66 2.69 -1.41
CA ALA A 20 -12.98 3.48 -2.59
C ALA A 20 -12.17 3.02 -3.81
N ASP A 21 -12.82 3.04 -4.96
CA ASP A 21 -12.14 3.01 -6.25
C ASP A 21 -11.60 4.41 -6.58
N ASN A 22 -10.60 4.48 -7.47
CA ASN A 22 -10.06 5.72 -8.02
C ASN A 22 -9.53 6.69 -6.95
N ILE A 23 -8.99 6.18 -5.83
CA ILE A 23 -8.26 7.03 -4.88
C ILE A 23 -7.12 7.70 -5.63
N SER A 24 -7.21 9.01 -5.80
CA SER A 24 -6.26 9.78 -6.60
C SER A 24 -5.01 10.15 -5.82
N THR A 25 -3.94 10.55 -6.51
CA THR A 25 -2.77 11.11 -5.84
C THR A 25 -3.08 12.35 -5.02
N ASP A 26 -4.16 13.08 -5.33
CA ASP A 26 -4.65 14.18 -4.49
C ASP A 26 -5.40 13.71 -3.24
N GLY A 27 -6.08 12.57 -3.32
CA GLY A 27 -6.66 11.89 -2.16
C GLY A 27 -5.60 11.37 -1.19
N ILE A 28 -4.45 10.94 -1.73
CA ILE A 28 -3.31 10.40 -0.96
C ILE A 28 -2.42 11.52 -0.40
N TYR A 29 -2.11 12.54 -1.21
CA TYR A 29 -1.26 13.66 -0.82
C TYR A 29 -1.78 14.92 -1.50
N HIS A 30 -2.40 15.80 -0.71
CA HIS A 30 -3.07 16.98 -1.24
C HIS A 30 -2.09 17.87 -2.01
N GLY A 31 -2.48 18.30 -3.21
CA GLY A 31 -1.66 19.19 -4.03
C GLY A 31 -1.23 20.51 -3.36
N ARG A 32 -1.88 20.94 -2.26
CA ARG A 32 -1.50 22.14 -1.50
C ARG A 32 -0.09 22.01 -0.91
N HIS A 33 0.30 20.79 -0.52
CA HIS A 33 1.59 20.48 0.09
C HIS A 33 2.73 20.29 -0.92
N MET A 34 2.47 20.43 -2.23
CA MET A 34 3.48 20.19 -3.27
C MET A 34 4.57 21.25 -3.31
N TYR A 35 4.28 22.46 -2.85
CA TYR A 35 5.20 23.60 -2.88
C TYR A 35 5.75 23.93 -1.49
N GLU A 36 5.39 23.12 -0.50
CA GLU A 36 5.90 23.22 0.87
C GLU A 36 7.16 22.35 0.96
N ASP A 37 8.21 22.89 1.58
CA ASP A 37 9.43 22.13 1.88
C ASP A 37 9.19 21.37 3.18
N MET A 38 8.74 20.12 3.04
CA MET A 38 8.34 19.26 4.15
C MET A 38 9.37 18.15 4.38
N SER A 39 9.69 17.91 5.64
CA SER A 39 10.43 16.72 6.07
C SER A 39 9.60 15.44 5.88
N ASP A 40 10.29 14.29 5.88
CA ASP A 40 9.67 12.95 5.79
C ASP A 40 8.54 12.76 6.83
N ASP A 41 8.75 13.24 8.06
CA ASP A 41 7.77 13.15 9.16
C ASP A 41 6.54 14.03 8.88
N GLU A 42 6.75 15.26 8.39
CA GLU A 42 5.67 16.16 8.02
C GLU A 42 4.85 15.58 6.85
N MET A 43 5.52 14.97 5.87
CA MET A 43 4.83 14.29 4.77
C MET A 43 3.96 13.13 5.27
N ALA A 44 4.44 12.37 6.25
CA ALA A 44 3.66 11.30 6.88
C ALA A 44 2.40 11.83 7.61
N GLU A 45 2.45 13.04 8.18
CA GLU A 45 1.30 13.66 8.85
C GLU A 45 0.15 14.02 7.91
N VAL A 46 0.42 14.25 6.63
CA VAL A 46 -0.60 14.64 5.63
C VAL A 46 -1.03 13.48 4.73
N ALA A 47 -0.56 12.26 5.03
CA ALA A 47 -0.90 11.07 4.27
C ALA A 47 -2.42 10.77 4.33
N MET A 48 -3.02 10.61 3.15
CA MET A 48 -4.42 10.31 2.90
C MET A 48 -5.42 11.35 3.45
N GLU A 49 -5.00 12.57 3.81
CA GLU A 49 -5.87 13.55 4.49
C GLU A 49 -7.14 13.91 3.72
N ASN A 50 -7.06 13.90 2.38
CA ASN A 50 -8.18 14.21 1.49
C ASN A 50 -9.11 13.01 1.27
N TYR A 51 -8.61 11.79 1.50
CA TYR A 51 -9.42 10.58 1.49
C TYR A 51 -10.09 10.37 2.85
N ASP A 52 -9.29 10.40 3.92
CA ASP A 52 -9.71 10.20 5.30
C ASP A 52 -8.81 11.01 6.25
N PRO A 53 -9.32 12.11 6.84
CA PRO A 53 -8.56 12.92 7.79
C PRO A 53 -8.03 12.15 9.00
N GLU A 54 -8.65 11.01 9.37
CA GLU A 54 -8.24 10.18 10.50
C GLU A 54 -7.28 9.04 10.10
N PHE A 55 -6.97 8.89 8.80
CA PHE A 55 -6.14 7.78 8.29
C PHE A 55 -4.84 7.62 9.05
N ARG A 56 -4.08 8.70 9.25
CA ARG A 56 -2.77 8.65 9.93
C ARG A 56 -2.90 8.14 11.38
N ILE A 57 -3.98 8.51 12.07
CA ILE A 57 -4.24 8.10 13.45
C ILE A 57 -4.60 6.61 13.47
N ILE A 58 -5.41 6.17 12.51
CA ILE A 58 -5.79 4.77 12.33
C ILE A 58 -4.56 3.91 12.01
N ALA A 59 -3.74 4.34 11.04
CA ALA A 59 -2.56 3.61 10.58
C ALA A 59 -1.48 3.50 11.65
N ARG A 60 -1.25 4.54 12.46
CA ARG A 60 -0.27 4.51 13.57
C ARG A 60 -0.66 3.59 14.71
N ARG A 61 -1.94 3.22 14.80
CA ARG A 61 -2.42 2.21 15.77
C ARG A 61 -2.25 0.78 15.26
N CYS A 62 -1.74 0.62 14.05
CA CYS A 62 -1.50 -0.66 13.42
C CYS A 62 0.00 -0.99 13.44
N GLU A 63 0.34 -2.22 13.76
CA GLU A 63 1.67 -2.76 13.57
C GLU A 63 1.89 -3.07 12.08
N ARG A 64 2.84 -2.36 11.47
CA ARG A 64 3.23 -2.51 10.06
C ARG A 64 2.02 -2.47 9.11
N PRO A 65 1.28 -1.36 9.04
CA PRO A 65 0.02 -1.29 8.30
C PRO A 65 0.20 -1.72 6.84
N ILE A 66 -0.67 -2.63 6.39
CA ILE A 66 -0.83 -3.01 4.98
C ILE A 66 -2.14 -2.39 4.52
N LEU A 67 -2.06 -1.52 3.52
CA LEU A 67 -3.22 -0.81 3.02
C LEU A 67 -3.84 -1.58 1.85
N ALA A 68 -5.12 -1.93 1.96
CA ALA A 68 -5.90 -2.49 0.88
C ALA A 68 -6.91 -1.48 0.31
N SER A 69 -7.09 -1.48 -1.01
CA SER A 69 -8.00 -0.56 -1.70
C SER A 69 -8.65 -1.17 -2.94
N GLY A 70 -9.61 -0.46 -3.52
CA GLY A 70 -10.32 -0.87 -4.73
C GLY A 70 -9.46 -0.80 -6.00
N SER A 71 -10.08 -0.40 -7.09
CA SER A 71 -9.47 -0.33 -8.42
C SER A 71 -8.86 1.04 -8.69
N ASN A 72 -7.84 1.07 -9.55
CA ASN A 72 -7.21 2.30 -10.05
C ASN A 72 -6.65 3.22 -8.95
N PHE A 73 -6.00 2.64 -7.94
CA PHE A 73 -5.36 3.38 -6.86
C PHE A 73 -4.19 4.24 -7.38
N GLY A 74 -4.06 5.45 -6.85
CA GLY A 74 -3.04 6.42 -7.25
C GLY A 74 -3.29 7.06 -8.61
N THR A 75 -4.54 7.17 -9.04
CA THR A 75 -4.89 7.84 -10.32
C THR A 75 -4.64 9.36 -10.27
N GLY A 76 -4.58 10.00 -11.44
CA GLY A 76 -4.39 11.44 -11.57
C GLY A 76 -2.92 11.85 -11.79
N SER A 77 -2.50 12.92 -11.13
CA SER A 77 -1.19 13.54 -11.35
C SER A 77 -0.02 12.66 -10.93
N SER A 78 1.12 12.81 -11.62
CA SER A 78 2.40 12.18 -11.27
C SER A 78 3.03 12.88 -10.07
N ARG A 79 2.66 12.45 -8.85
CA ARG A 79 3.23 12.93 -7.59
C ARG A 79 3.99 11.78 -6.93
N GLU A 80 5.29 11.95 -6.70
CA GLU A 80 6.08 10.95 -5.97
C GLU A 80 5.79 11.01 -4.46
N GLN A 81 5.42 12.19 -3.97
CA GLN A 81 5.03 12.45 -2.58
C GLN A 81 3.90 11.54 -2.11
N ALA A 82 2.99 11.15 -3.01
CA ALA A 82 1.89 10.23 -2.69
C ALA A 82 2.36 8.81 -2.34
N ALA A 83 3.54 8.38 -2.82
CA ALA A 83 4.14 7.12 -2.39
C ALA A 83 5.02 7.33 -1.14
N GLN A 84 5.78 8.43 -1.12
CA GLN A 84 6.68 8.79 -0.02
C GLN A 84 5.92 8.95 1.31
N CYS A 85 4.82 9.71 1.34
CA CYS A 85 4.07 9.95 2.57
C CYS A 85 3.58 8.64 3.23
N LEU A 86 3.11 7.68 2.43
CA LEU A 86 2.69 6.36 2.92
C LEU A 86 3.88 5.55 3.43
N LYS A 87 5.01 5.57 2.72
CA LYS A 87 6.24 4.91 3.16
C LYS A 87 6.75 5.50 4.48
N HIS A 88 6.81 6.82 4.61
CA HIS A 88 7.26 7.51 5.82
C HIS A 88 6.30 7.30 7.00
N LEU A 89 4.99 7.17 6.74
CA LEU A 89 4.01 6.77 7.75
C LEU A 89 4.21 5.33 8.25
N GLY A 90 5.01 4.52 7.55
CA GLY A 90 5.30 3.13 7.93
C GLY A 90 4.38 2.10 7.26
N VAL A 91 3.67 2.47 6.18
CA VAL A 91 2.91 1.51 5.38
C VAL A 91 3.88 0.50 4.76
N ALA A 92 3.69 -0.77 5.12
CA ALA A 92 4.59 -1.85 4.74
C ALA A 92 4.36 -2.33 3.31
N SER A 93 3.11 -2.28 2.84
CA SER A 93 2.72 -2.69 1.49
C SER A 93 1.32 -2.16 1.15
N LEU A 94 1.03 -2.09 -0.14
CA LEU A 94 -0.31 -1.85 -0.67
C LEU A 94 -0.86 -3.10 -1.38
N LEU A 95 -2.17 -3.31 -1.27
CA LEU A 95 -2.94 -4.38 -1.90
C LEU A 95 -4.18 -3.81 -2.60
N ALA A 96 -4.19 -3.73 -3.93
CA ALA A 96 -5.30 -3.14 -4.67
C ALA A 96 -5.86 -4.10 -5.73
N SER A 97 -7.02 -3.77 -6.28
CA SER A 97 -7.53 -4.48 -7.47
C SER A 97 -6.67 -4.12 -8.68
N SER A 98 -6.28 -2.84 -8.78
CA SER A 98 -5.36 -2.33 -9.79
C SER A 98 -4.80 -0.97 -9.38
N TYR A 99 -3.70 -0.58 -10.02
CA TYR A 99 -3.04 0.71 -9.81
C TYR A 99 -2.96 1.52 -11.11
N SER A 100 -2.83 2.84 -10.98
CA SER A 100 -2.41 3.65 -12.13
C SER A 100 -0.93 3.36 -12.46
N ALA A 101 -0.59 3.29 -13.75
CA ALA A 101 0.78 2.97 -14.18
C ALA A 101 1.82 3.95 -13.61
N THR A 102 1.45 5.23 -13.52
CA THR A 102 2.30 6.29 -12.95
C THR A 102 2.56 6.05 -11.47
N TYR A 103 1.52 5.71 -10.70
CA TYR A 103 1.67 5.43 -9.29
C TYR A 103 2.51 4.17 -9.05
N THR A 104 2.31 3.11 -9.85
CA THR A 104 3.10 1.89 -9.76
C THR A 104 4.60 2.18 -9.88
N ARG A 105 5.00 2.96 -10.88
CA ARG A 105 6.40 3.36 -11.05
C ARG A 105 6.91 4.16 -9.84
N ASN A 106 6.15 5.16 -9.39
CA ASN A 106 6.58 6.03 -8.29
C ASN A 106 6.71 5.24 -6.97
N ALA A 107 5.79 4.33 -6.67
CA ALA A 107 5.83 3.51 -5.48
C ALA A 107 7.05 2.57 -5.49
N LEU A 108 7.28 1.83 -6.58
CA LEU A 108 8.43 0.95 -6.72
C LEU A 108 9.75 1.71 -6.65
N ASN A 109 9.85 2.87 -7.29
CA ASN A 109 11.04 3.73 -7.22
C ASN A 109 11.31 4.21 -5.79
N ASN A 110 10.27 4.48 -5.02
CA ASN A 110 10.39 4.85 -3.62
C ASN A 110 10.51 3.64 -2.69
N GLY A 111 10.52 2.40 -3.19
CA GLY A 111 10.65 1.21 -2.36
C GLY A 111 9.39 0.83 -1.59
N LEU A 112 8.21 1.29 -2.03
CA LEU A 112 6.91 0.89 -1.47
C LEU A 112 6.35 -0.28 -2.28
N PRO A 113 6.24 -1.49 -1.71
CA PRO A 113 5.72 -2.66 -2.41
C PRO A 113 4.23 -2.51 -2.72
N LEU A 114 3.85 -2.86 -3.95
CA LEU A 114 2.47 -2.91 -4.42
C LEU A 114 2.18 -4.33 -4.93
N PHE A 115 1.01 -4.87 -4.61
CA PHE A 115 0.55 -6.13 -5.19
C PHE A 115 -0.92 -6.05 -5.58
N GLU A 116 -1.24 -6.55 -6.76
CA GLU A 116 -2.63 -6.64 -7.19
C GLU A 116 -3.26 -7.94 -6.68
N SER A 117 -4.47 -7.84 -6.13
CA SER A 117 -5.27 -9.00 -5.73
C SER A 117 -6.76 -8.69 -5.86
N PRO A 118 -7.33 -8.76 -7.09
CA PRO A 118 -8.76 -8.51 -7.31
C PRO A 118 -9.68 -9.42 -6.47
N ALA A 119 -9.23 -10.64 -6.18
CA ALA A 119 -9.98 -11.59 -5.36
C ALA A 119 -10.08 -11.13 -3.89
N LEU A 120 -8.97 -10.68 -3.30
CA LEU A 120 -8.94 -10.12 -1.96
C LEU A 120 -9.81 -8.87 -1.86
N THR A 121 -9.66 -7.93 -2.79
CA THR A 121 -10.40 -6.67 -2.74
C THR A 121 -11.90 -6.88 -2.94
N SER A 122 -12.29 -7.81 -3.81
CA SER A 122 -13.69 -8.23 -3.95
C SER A 122 -14.26 -8.83 -2.66
N PHE A 123 -13.45 -9.59 -1.91
CA PHE A 123 -13.84 -10.12 -0.61
C PHE A 123 -14.01 -8.99 0.43
N LEU A 124 -13.02 -8.10 0.54
CA LEU A 124 -13.06 -6.97 1.49
C LEU A 124 -14.22 -6.01 1.19
N GLN A 125 -14.47 -5.71 -0.09
CA GLN A 125 -15.59 -4.88 -0.53
C GLN A 125 -16.94 -5.48 -0.11
N LYS A 126 -17.13 -6.80 -0.24
CA LYS A 126 -18.36 -7.47 0.23
C LYS A 126 -18.47 -7.46 1.76
N ARG A 127 -17.33 -7.51 2.46
CA ARG A 127 -17.27 -7.65 3.92
C ARG A 127 -17.42 -6.32 4.67
N PHE A 128 -16.90 -5.24 4.11
CA PHE A 128 -16.77 -3.93 4.76
C PHE A 128 -17.39 -2.78 3.95
N GLY A 129 -17.83 -3.02 2.71
CA GLY A 129 -18.34 -1.98 1.81
C GLY A 129 -17.24 -1.04 1.32
N SER A 130 -17.63 0.04 0.64
CA SER A 130 -16.70 1.04 0.08
C SER A 130 -16.25 2.09 1.10
N GLY A 131 -16.68 2.00 2.37
CA GLY A 131 -16.44 3.03 3.38
C GLY A 131 -17.16 4.36 3.10
N THR A 132 -17.98 4.45 2.04
CA THR A 132 -18.68 5.67 1.61
C THR A 132 -20.19 5.64 1.87
N GLU A 133 -20.73 4.60 2.51
CA GLU A 133 -22.13 4.62 2.93
C GLU A 133 -22.30 5.61 4.09
N ALA A 134 -23.00 6.70 3.79
CA ALA A 134 -23.14 7.96 4.50
C ALA A 134 -23.74 7.89 5.94
N SER A 135 -23.16 7.10 6.85
CA SER A 135 -23.61 7.08 8.24
C SER A 135 -22.57 6.76 9.32
N ILE A 136 -21.30 6.51 9.01
CA ILE A 136 -20.23 6.45 10.03
C ILE A 136 -18.95 7.12 9.47
N GLY A 137 -18.52 8.21 10.11
CA GLY A 137 -17.61 9.22 9.56
C GLY A 137 -16.12 8.87 9.49
N THR A 138 -15.75 7.72 8.91
CA THR A 138 -14.35 7.35 8.65
C THR A 138 -14.28 6.33 7.51
N PRO A 139 -13.85 6.70 6.29
CA PRO A 139 -13.85 5.77 5.15
C PRO A 139 -12.78 4.67 5.25
N THR A 140 -11.78 4.82 6.12
CA THR A 140 -10.80 3.76 6.43
C THR A 140 -11.30 2.82 7.51
N VAL A 141 -11.29 1.52 7.22
CA VAL A 141 -11.68 0.47 8.16
C VAL A 141 -10.45 -0.27 8.67
N ARG A 142 -10.28 -0.31 10.01
CA ARG A 142 -9.41 -1.32 10.63
C ARG A 142 -10.13 -2.66 10.58
N THR A 143 -9.62 -3.59 9.80
CA THR A 143 -10.34 -4.84 9.51
C THR A 143 -10.34 -5.83 10.68
N GLY A 144 -9.40 -5.68 11.62
CA GLY A 144 -9.07 -6.71 12.62
C GLY A 144 -8.31 -7.90 12.03
N TYR A 145 -7.93 -7.83 10.75
CA TYR A 145 -7.21 -8.91 10.06
C TYR A 145 -5.71 -8.62 9.99
N THR A 146 -4.92 -9.68 10.13
CA THR A 146 -3.50 -9.66 9.80
C THR A 146 -3.29 -10.33 8.45
N ALA A 147 -2.65 -9.63 7.52
CA ALA A 147 -2.30 -10.18 6.21
C ALA A 147 -0.93 -10.85 6.28
N HIS A 148 -0.91 -12.17 6.05
CA HIS A 148 0.28 -12.99 5.90
C HIS A 148 0.55 -13.26 4.43
N MET A 149 1.48 -12.51 3.85
CA MET A 149 1.85 -12.60 2.45
C MET A 149 3.02 -13.57 2.27
N ASP A 150 2.79 -14.64 1.53
CA ASP A 150 3.81 -15.55 1.02
C ASP A 150 4.17 -15.10 -0.40
N LEU A 151 5.28 -14.38 -0.52
CA LEU A 151 5.71 -13.79 -1.78
C LEU A 151 6.40 -14.81 -2.70
N ALA A 152 6.84 -15.95 -2.15
CA ALA A 152 7.33 -17.06 -2.96
C ALA A 152 6.17 -17.80 -3.64
N ALA A 153 5.05 -17.95 -2.93
CA ALA A 153 3.82 -18.56 -3.44
C ALA A 153 2.90 -17.55 -4.18
N TRP A 154 3.15 -16.25 -4.03
CA TRP A 154 2.28 -15.18 -4.52
C TRP A 154 0.85 -15.32 -3.98
N GLU A 155 0.73 -15.45 -2.66
CA GLU A 155 -0.53 -15.61 -1.94
C GLU A 155 -0.55 -14.71 -0.70
N VAL A 156 -1.72 -14.20 -0.35
CA VAL A 156 -1.98 -13.55 0.93
C VAL A 156 -3.06 -14.32 1.69
N ARG A 157 -2.75 -14.72 2.92
CA ARG A 157 -3.69 -15.30 3.87
C ARG A 157 -4.08 -14.26 4.90
N LEU A 158 -5.38 -14.12 5.15
CA LEU A 158 -5.90 -13.25 6.19
C LEU A 158 -6.19 -14.07 7.44
N LEU A 159 -5.63 -13.66 8.57
CA LEU A 159 -5.96 -14.20 9.89
C LEU A 159 -6.79 -13.20 10.68
N GLY A 160 -7.81 -13.67 11.38
CA GLY A 160 -8.59 -12.87 12.33
C GLY A 160 -7.85 -12.63 13.65
N GLU A 161 -8.50 -11.92 14.57
CA GLU A 161 -7.93 -11.57 15.87
C GLU A 161 -7.66 -12.80 16.75
N GLU A 162 -8.40 -13.89 16.56
CA GLU A 162 -8.21 -15.15 17.27
C GLU A 162 -7.25 -16.11 16.53
N GLY A 163 -6.67 -15.66 15.41
CA GLY A 163 -5.73 -16.42 14.58
C GLY A 163 -6.39 -17.40 13.62
N GLU A 164 -7.72 -17.37 13.51
CA GLU A 164 -8.48 -18.16 12.55
C GLU A 164 -8.24 -17.68 11.12
N GLU A 165 -8.13 -18.62 10.17
CA GLU A 165 -7.99 -18.26 8.76
C GLU A 165 -9.33 -17.76 8.20
N VAL A 166 -9.33 -16.49 7.79
CA VAL A 166 -10.48 -15.82 7.17
C VAL A 166 -10.54 -16.12 5.68
N GLY A 167 -9.39 -16.28 5.04
CA GLY A 167 -9.28 -16.68 3.63
C GLY A 167 -7.88 -16.53 3.06
N ALA A 168 -7.67 -17.16 1.91
CA ALA A 168 -6.44 -17.10 1.12
C ALA A 168 -6.73 -16.56 -0.28
N PHE A 169 -5.91 -15.65 -0.77
CA PHE A 169 -6.12 -14.96 -2.04
C PHE A 169 -4.83 -14.88 -2.85
N PRO A 170 -4.90 -15.08 -4.18
CA PRO A 170 -3.73 -14.97 -5.04
C PRO A 170 -3.28 -13.50 -5.17
N LEU A 171 -1.97 -13.30 -5.28
CA LEU A 171 -1.32 -12.05 -5.63
C LEU A 171 -0.83 -12.11 -7.08
N VAL A 172 -0.91 -11.00 -7.79
CA VAL A 172 -0.26 -10.88 -9.10
C VAL A 172 1.27 -10.82 -8.90
N PRO A 173 2.05 -11.71 -9.53
CA PRO A 173 3.49 -11.73 -9.35
C PRO A 173 4.21 -10.50 -9.89
N LEU A 174 5.20 -10.01 -9.14
CA LEU A 174 6.11 -8.96 -9.60
C LEU A 174 7.19 -9.54 -10.51
N GLY A 175 7.51 -8.82 -11.58
CA GLY A 175 8.64 -9.14 -12.46
C GLY A 175 9.99 -8.89 -11.77
N PRO A 176 11.09 -9.52 -12.25
CA PRO A 176 12.41 -9.42 -11.62
C PRO A 176 12.89 -7.99 -11.36
N ALA A 177 12.75 -7.08 -12.34
CA ALA A 177 13.17 -5.68 -12.18
C ALA A 177 12.46 -4.95 -11.03
N ALA A 178 11.16 -5.21 -10.84
CA ALA A 178 10.42 -4.63 -9.72
C ALA A 178 10.88 -5.23 -8.38
N GLN A 179 11.17 -6.53 -8.36
CA GLN A 179 11.69 -7.18 -7.16
C GLN A 179 13.10 -6.67 -6.79
N GLU A 180 13.99 -6.45 -7.77
CA GLU A 180 15.34 -5.91 -7.56
C GLU A 180 15.30 -4.50 -6.97
N LEU A 181 14.44 -3.62 -7.50
CA LEU A 181 14.22 -2.28 -6.95
C LEU A 181 13.77 -2.35 -5.49
N LEU A 182 12.80 -3.21 -5.20
CA LEU A 182 12.26 -3.36 -3.84
C LEU A 182 13.29 -4.01 -2.88
N ALA A 183 14.10 -4.95 -3.36
CA ALA A 183 15.18 -5.59 -2.59
C ALA A 183 16.23 -4.57 -2.11
N CYS A 184 16.49 -3.52 -2.90
CA CYS A 184 17.38 -2.43 -2.51
C CYS A 184 16.67 -1.30 -1.75
N GLY A 185 15.34 -1.34 -1.59
CA GLY A 185 14.58 -0.28 -0.91
C GLY A 185 14.23 0.93 -1.80
N GLY A 186 14.34 0.79 -3.12
CA GLY A 186 14.00 1.79 -4.12
C GLY A 186 15.09 2.01 -5.18
N LEU A 187 14.80 2.91 -6.12
CA LEU A 187 15.66 3.21 -7.27
C LEU A 187 16.98 3.87 -6.86
N GLU A 188 16.97 4.84 -5.96
CA GLU A 188 18.21 5.52 -5.54
C GLU A 188 19.19 4.56 -4.86
N PRO A 189 18.79 3.75 -3.86
CA PRO A 189 19.65 2.72 -3.31
C PRO A 189 20.15 1.70 -4.36
N TRP A 190 19.29 1.33 -5.31
CA TRP A 190 19.65 0.41 -6.39
C TRP A 190 20.71 1.00 -7.32
N ILE A 191 20.58 2.27 -7.73
CA ILE A 191 21.62 2.94 -8.54
C ILE A 191 22.95 3.01 -7.77
N ARG A 192 22.90 3.32 -6.46
CA ARG A 192 24.11 3.35 -5.62
C ARG A 192 24.79 1.99 -5.52
N SER A 193 24.02 0.89 -5.47
CA SER A 193 24.57 -0.46 -5.42
C SER A 193 25.20 -0.88 -6.76
N GLU A 194 24.59 -0.52 -7.89
CA GLU A 194 25.16 -0.79 -9.22
C GLU A 194 26.43 0.01 -9.48
N LEU A 195 26.51 1.27 -9.05
CA LEU A 195 27.73 2.09 -9.18
C LEU A 195 28.88 1.62 -8.27
N ALA A 196 28.59 0.80 -7.25
CA ALA A 196 29.58 0.26 -6.32
C ALA A 196 30.14 -1.12 -6.75
N ARG A 197 29.63 -1.71 -7.84
CA ARG A 197 30.11 -2.96 -8.45
C ARG A 197 31.24 -2.71 -9.44
#